data_AF-A0AAU5MCA2-F1
#
_entry.id   AF-A0AAU5MCA2-F1
#
_cell.length_a   1.000
_cell.length_b   1.000
_cell.length_c   1.000
_cell.angle_alpha   90.00
_cell.angle_beta   90.00
_cell.angle_gamma   90.00
#
_symmetry.space_group_name_H-M   'P 1'
#
loop_
_entity.id
_entity.type
_entity.pdbx_description
1 polymer ?
#
loop_
_entity_poly.entity_id
_entity_poly.type
_entity_poly.pdbx_seq_one_letter_code
_entity_poly.pdbx_strand_id
1 'polypeptide(L)'
;MGAAHAFLYGLNTNGNLYRYAANGTGYKAYGVFGGFKSFKTMAMISQQPSYDTLLMTTTAGALYTIHIPTTAKAKPVVKVIRKSGWSSFESLLVEHCGNNYGSVVVGIDHNTDSGYQYAFSKANGTATAITSYGKVPVTFNGTVHASRTNAWLDGE
;
A
#
# COMPACT_ATOMS: atom_id res chain seq x y z
N MET A 1 11.76 -5.41 22.20
CA MET A 1 11.36 -4.33 21.28
C MET A 1 12.20 -4.45 20.02
N GLY A 2 11.58 -4.71 18.86
CA GLY A 2 12.29 -4.70 17.59
C GLY A 2 12.71 -3.27 17.24
N ALA A 3 13.85 -3.09 16.59
CA ALA A 3 14.27 -1.77 16.13
C ALA A 3 13.23 -1.20 15.15
N ALA A 4 12.83 0.06 15.34
CA ALA A 4 12.00 0.75 14.37
C ALA A 4 12.72 0.78 13.02
N HIS A 5 12.06 0.32 11.95
CA HIS A 5 12.57 0.45 10.59
C HIS A 5 11.72 1.45 9.81
N ALA A 6 12.35 2.07 8.81
CA ALA A 6 11.68 2.93 7.85
C ALA A 6 12.17 2.55 6.45
N PHE A 7 11.27 1.98 5.66
CA PHE A 7 11.54 1.61 4.28
C PHE A 7 10.71 2.45 3.32
N LEU A 8 11.35 2.88 2.24
CA LEU A 8 10.68 3.42 1.06
C LEU A 8 10.53 2.30 0.04
N TYR A 9 9.36 2.20 -0.57
CA TYR A 9 9.08 1.23 -1.64
C TYR A 9 8.89 1.95 -2.96
N GLY A 10 9.37 1.34 -4.05
CA GLY A 10 9.23 1.83 -5.42
C GLY A 10 8.80 0.70 -6.36
N LEU A 11 7.61 0.79 -6.96
CA LEU A 11 7.21 -0.10 -8.04
C LEU A 11 7.74 0.46 -9.36
N ASN A 12 8.56 -0.33 -10.06
CA ASN A 12 9.14 0.07 -11.34
C ASN A 12 8.37 -0.57 -12.50
N THR A 13 8.36 0.12 -13.64
CA THR A 13 7.72 -0.35 -14.88
C THR A 13 8.34 -1.64 -15.45
N ASN A 14 9.56 -1.99 -15.04
CA ASN A 14 10.18 -3.29 -15.33
C ASN A 14 9.54 -4.47 -14.57
N GLY A 15 8.59 -4.21 -13.67
CA GLY A 15 7.88 -5.23 -12.89
C GLY A 15 8.60 -5.67 -11.62
N ASN A 16 9.61 -4.93 -11.18
CA ASN A 16 10.26 -5.12 -9.89
C ASN A 16 9.75 -4.11 -8.86
N LEU A 17 9.57 -4.60 -7.64
CA LEU A 17 9.36 -3.80 -6.44
C LEU A 17 10.71 -3.60 -5.75
N TYR A 18 11.13 -2.36 -5.63
CA TYR A 18 12.36 -1.96 -4.96
C TYR A 18 12.06 -1.51 -3.54
N ARG A 19 12.98 -1.81 -2.63
CA ARG A 19 12.98 -1.35 -1.25
C ARG A 19 14.26 -0.55 -0.97
N TYR A 20 14.10 0.58 -0.31
CA TYR A 20 15.18 1.45 0.11
C TYR A 20 15.13 1.67 1.62
N ALA A 21 16.28 1.66 2.27
CA ALA A 21 16.43 1.96 3.69
C ALA A 21 16.97 3.37 3.88
N ALA A 22 16.50 4.07 4.91
CA ALA A 22 17.09 5.33 5.32
C ALA A 22 18.58 5.14 5.70
N ASN A 23 19.44 6.08 5.32
CA ASN A 23 20.88 6.04 5.64
C ASN A 23 21.36 7.32 6.36
N GLY A 24 20.45 8.07 6.98
CA GLY A 24 20.73 9.31 7.71
C GLY A 24 20.66 10.58 6.85
N THR A 25 21.09 10.53 5.58
CA THR A 25 21.05 11.68 4.65
C THR A 25 20.11 11.47 3.47
N GLY A 26 19.57 10.27 3.31
CA GLY A 26 18.64 9.92 2.24
C GLY A 26 18.23 8.44 2.32
N TYR A 27 18.10 7.82 1.15
CA TYR A 27 17.69 6.43 1.00
C TYR A 27 18.71 5.65 0.15
N LYS A 28 19.05 4.44 0.58
CA LYS A 28 19.90 3.51 -0.19
C LYS A 28 19.14 2.24 -0.54
N ALA A 29 19.46 1.64 -1.69
CA ALA A 29 18.87 0.36 -2.09
C ALA A 29 19.10 -0.71 -1.00
N TYR A 30 18.05 -1.46 -0.69
CA TYR A 30 18.04 -2.47 0.39
C TYR A 30 17.41 -3.80 -0.04
N GLY A 31 16.58 -3.82 -1.09
CA GLY A 31 16.02 -5.06 -1.63
C GLY A 31 15.35 -4.87 -2.99
N VAL A 32 15.21 -5.96 -3.73
CA VAL A 32 14.46 -6.03 -4.98
C VAL A 32 13.64 -7.31 -5.03
N PHE A 33 12.38 -7.20 -5.43
CA PHE A 33 11.44 -8.30 -5.53
C PHE A 33 10.83 -8.31 -6.94
N GLY A 34 11.03 -9.40 -7.68
CA GLY A 34 10.43 -9.58 -9.01
C GLY A 34 8.99 -10.10 -8.95
N GLY A 35 8.30 -10.08 -10.10
CA GLY A 35 6.95 -10.64 -10.24
C GLY A 35 5.80 -9.65 -10.07
N PHE A 36 6.09 -8.34 -10.08
CA PHE A 36 5.10 -7.28 -9.84
C PHE A 36 4.64 -6.56 -11.12
N LYS A 37 4.94 -7.09 -12.31
CA LYS A 37 4.61 -6.45 -13.61
C LYS A 37 3.12 -6.18 -13.83
N SER A 38 2.23 -6.96 -13.21
CA SER A 38 0.78 -6.77 -13.33
C SER A 38 0.21 -5.68 -12.41
N PHE A 39 1.00 -5.18 -11.46
CA PHE A 39 0.58 -4.15 -10.52
C PHE A 39 0.76 -2.76 -11.12
N LYS A 40 -0.14 -1.85 -10.76
CA LYS A 40 -0.15 -0.47 -11.28
C LYS A 40 0.08 0.60 -10.23
N THR A 41 -0.40 0.40 -9.00
CA THR A 41 -0.24 1.36 -7.91
C THR A 41 -0.15 0.66 -6.57
N MET A 42 0.42 1.35 -5.59
CA MET A 42 0.70 0.83 -4.25
C MET A 42 0.59 1.91 -3.18
N ALA A 43 0.24 1.48 -1.97
CA ALA A 43 0.35 2.27 -0.75
C ALA A 43 0.73 1.38 0.42
N MET A 44 1.38 1.93 1.43
CA MET A 44 1.64 1.25 2.69
C MET A 44 0.35 1.21 3.52
N ILE A 45 -0.03 0.05 4.07
CA ILE A 45 -1.23 -0.08 4.92
C ILE A 45 -0.91 -0.50 6.36
N SER A 46 0.25 -1.12 6.61
CA SER A 46 0.70 -1.48 7.97
C SER A 46 2.21 -1.68 8.01
N GLN A 47 2.83 -1.31 9.13
CA GLN A 47 4.25 -1.54 9.42
C GLN A 47 4.34 -2.29 10.75
N GLN A 48 5.01 -3.44 10.74
CA GLN A 48 5.17 -4.32 11.90
C GLN A 48 6.65 -4.63 12.07
N PRO A 49 7.17 -4.89 13.29
CA PRO A 49 8.61 -5.03 13.52
C PRO A 49 9.34 -6.04 12.61
N SER A 50 8.62 -7.06 12.10
CA SER A 50 9.18 -8.09 11.23
C SER A 50 8.69 -8.03 9.78
N TYR A 51 7.73 -7.18 9.42
CA TYR A 51 7.23 -7.03 8.05
C TYR A 51 6.49 -5.72 7.80
N ASP A 52 6.50 -5.28 6.55
CA ASP A 52 5.59 -4.26 6.06
C ASP A 52 4.46 -4.89 5.25
N THR A 53 3.32 -4.22 5.19
CA THR A 53 2.21 -4.61 4.32
C THR A 53 1.89 -3.50 3.34
N LEU A 54 1.98 -3.79 2.05
CA LEU A 54 1.53 -2.91 0.98
C LEU A 54 0.14 -3.31 0.51
N LEU A 55 -0.71 -2.33 0.23
CA LEU A 55 -1.95 -2.47 -0.53
C LEU A 55 -1.66 -2.13 -1.99
N MET A 56 -1.97 -3.03 -2.92
CA MET A 56 -1.62 -2.86 -4.34
C MET A 56 -2.76 -3.28 -5.26
N THR A 57 -2.95 -2.57 -6.38
CA THR A 57 -3.92 -2.92 -7.41
C THR A 57 -3.25 -3.38 -8.68
N THR A 58 -3.88 -4.31 -9.40
CA THR A 58 -3.45 -4.73 -10.74
C THR A 58 -4.06 -3.86 -11.83
N THR A 59 -3.47 -3.90 -13.03
CA THR A 59 -4.06 -3.30 -14.24
C THR A 59 -5.43 -3.88 -14.58
N ALA A 60 -5.66 -5.16 -14.27
CA ALA A 60 -6.97 -5.82 -14.40
C ALA A 60 -7.97 -5.47 -13.27
N GLY A 61 -7.56 -4.64 -12.29
CA GLY A 61 -8.44 -4.14 -11.24
C GLY A 61 -8.63 -5.05 -10.03
N ALA A 62 -7.77 -6.03 -9.83
CA ALA A 62 -7.74 -6.81 -8.59
C ALA A 62 -6.98 -6.04 -7.49
N LEU A 63 -7.35 -6.27 -6.23
CA LEU A 63 -6.75 -5.66 -5.04
C LEU A 63 -6.05 -6.73 -4.20
N TYR A 64 -4.80 -6.47 -3.81
CA TYR A 64 -3.96 -7.38 -3.04
C TYR A 64 -3.33 -6.69 -1.84
N THR A 65 -2.95 -7.51 -0.86
CA THR A 65 -1.92 -7.17 0.12
C THR A 65 -0.62 -7.92 -0.17
N ILE A 66 0.49 -7.23 0.02
CA ILE A 66 1.84 -7.76 -0.14
C ILE A 66 2.55 -7.61 1.20
N HIS A 67 2.75 -8.72 1.91
CA HIS A 67 3.56 -8.74 3.13
C HIS A 67 5.02 -8.90 2.74
N ILE A 68 5.86 -7.94 3.13
CA ILE A 68 7.28 -7.90 2.82
C ILE A 68 8.04 -7.99 4.13
N PRO A 69 8.68 -9.14 4.43
CA PRO A 69 9.46 -9.27 5.64
C PRO A 69 10.61 -8.25 5.66
N THR A 70 10.94 -7.73 6.83
CA THR A 70 12.03 -6.73 6.98
C THR A 70 13.39 -7.28 6.56
N THR A 71 13.56 -8.61 6.55
CA THR A 71 14.77 -9.28 6.07
C THR A 71 14.87 -9.29 4.54
N ALA A 72 16.00 -8.81 4.00
CA ALA A 72 16.20 -8.59 2.56
C ALA A 72 16.06 -9.81 1.65
N LYS A 73 16.25 -11.02 2.17
CA LYS A 73 16.25 -12.26 1.38
C LYS A 73 14.91 -13.01 1.41
N ALA A 74 13.97 -12.59 2.26
CA ALA A 74 12.69 -13.28 2.39
C ALA A 74 11.73 -12.89 1.25
N LYS A 75 11.00 -13.89 0.74
CA LYS A 75 10.05 -13.68 -0.36
C LYS A 75 8.79 -12.97 0.16
N PRO A 76 8.27 -11.97 -0.57
CA PRO A 76 6.99 -11.37 -0.24
C PRO A 76 5.84 -12.39 -0.31
N VAL A 77 4.85 -12.23 0.57
CA VAL A 77 3.62 -13.02 0.57
C VAL A 77 2.49 -12.18 -0.03
N VAL A 78 1.92 -12.66 -1.13
CA VAL A 78 0.87 -11.98 -1.90
C VAL A 78 -0.49 -12.59 -1.57
N LYS A 79 -1.45 -11.79 -1.09
CA LYS A 79 -2.80 -12.24 -0.75
C LYS A 79 -3.86 -11.38 -1.42
N VAL A 80 -4.77 -12.01 -2.16
CA VAL A 80 -5.88 -11.31 -2.83
C VAL A 80 -6.92 -10.85 -1.80
N ILE A 81 -7.43 -9.62 -1.97
CA ILE A 81 -8.55 -9.05 -1.21
C ILE A 81 -9.81 -9.01 -2.08
N ARG A 82 -9.71 -8.47 -3.30
CA ARG A 82 -10.78 -8.46 -4.29
C ARG A 82 -10.22 -8.82 -5.66
N LYS A 83 -11.01 -9.53 -6.47
CA LYS A 83 -10.58 -9.98 -7.80
C LYS A 83 -10.79 -8.92 -8.90
N SER A 84 -11.60 -7.90 -8.63
CA SER A 84 -11.97 -6.84 -9.58
C SER A 84 -12.50 -5.61 -8.84
N GLY A 85 -12.82 -4.54 -9.58
CA GLY A 85 -13.45 -3.32 -9.08
C GLY A 85 -12.50 -2.18 -8.69
N TRP A 86 -11.18 -2.38 -8.88
CA TRP A 86 -10.14 -1.41 -8.53
C TRP A 86 -9.33 -0.92 -9.73
N SER A 87 -9.81 -1.17 -10.95
CA SER A 87 -9.08 -0.85 -12.20
C SER A 87 -9.04 0.63 -12.52
N SER A 88 -9.88 1.46 -11.91
CA SER A 88 -9.95 2.92 -12.17
C SER A 88 -8.98 3.75 -11.33
N PHE A 89 -8.24 3.17 -10.37
CA PHE A 89 -7.43 3.96 -9.44
C PHE A 89 -5.94 3.96 -9.77
N GLU A 90 -5.38 5.10 -10.11
CA GLU A 90 -3.95 5.27 -10.43
C GLU A 90 -3.12 5.60 -9.18
N SER A 91 -3.78 6.05 -8.12
CA SER A 91 -3.14 6.26 -6.81
C SER A 91 -4.00 5.74 -5.67
N LEU A 92 -3.33 5.30 -4.61
CA LEU A 92 -3.95 4.94 -3.34
C LEU A 92 -3.37 5.83 -2.26
N LEU A 93 -4.25 6.45 -1.47
CA LEU A 93 -3.89 7.07 -0.21
C LEU A 93 -4.44 6.20 0.91
N VAL A 94 -3.63 5.95 1.93
CA VAL A 94 -4.02 5.12 3.06
C VAL A 94 -3.70 5.89 4.32
N GLU A 95 -4.70 6.00 5.18
CA GLU A 95 -4.57 6.54 6.53
C GLU A 95 -5.07 5.48 7.51
N HIS A 96 -4.34 5.28 8.59
CA HIS A 96 -4.80 4.38 9.64
C HIS A 96 -5.99 5.01 10.36
N CYS A 97 -7.02 4.23 10.67
CA CYS A 97 -8.16 4.74 11.40
C CYS A 97 -8.73 3.71 12.39
N GLY A 98 -9.03 4.20 13.60
CA GLY A 98 -9.67 3.41 14.65
C GLY A 98 -8.76 2.38 15.32
N ASN A 99 -9.34 1.57 16.20
CA ASN A 99 -8.66 0.49 16.91
C ASN A 99 -8.64 -0.78 16.04
N ASN A 100 -7.70 -1.71 16.28
CA ASN A 100 -7.61 -3.02 15.60
C ASN A 100 -7.15 -3.01 14.14
N TYR A 101 -6.19 -2.14 13.77
CA TYR A 101 -5.57 -2.17 12.44
C TYR A 101 -6.52 -1.82 11.28
N GLY A 102 -7.52 -0.97 11.54
CA GLY A 102 -8.40 -0.42 10.50
C GLY A 102 -7.70 0.67 9.68
N SER A 103 -8.18 0.89 8.46
CA SER A 103 -7.64 1.97 7.61
C SER A 103 -8.71 2.60 6.74
N VAL A 104 -8.61 3.91 6.53
CA VAL A 104 -9.29 4.62 5.45
C VAL A 104 -8.40 4.59 4.22
N VAL A 105 -8.96 4.18 3.10
CA VAL A 105 -8.28 4.16 1.80
C VAL A 105 -9.03 5.11 0.86
N VAL A 106 -8.28 5.96 0.15
CA VAL A 106 -8.81 6.74 -0.97
C VAL A 106 -8.19 6.23 -2.25
N GLY A 107 -9.01 5.67 -3.14
CA GLY A 107 -8.62 5.36 -4.51
C GLY A 107 -8.83 6.59 -5.39
N ILE A 108 -7.79 7.03 -6.09
CA ILE A 108 -7.82 8.23 -6.92
C ILE A 108 -7.76 7.82 -8.39
N ASP A 109 -8.78 8.22 -9.15
CA ASP A 109 -8.87 8.09 -10.60
C ASP A 109 -8.35 9.36 -11.26
N HIS A 110 -7.23 9.25 -11.97
CA HIS A 110 -6.58 10.40 -12.64
C HIS A 110 -7.28 10.77 -13.94
N ASN A 111 -8.15 9.92 -14.49
CA ASN A 111 -8.90 10.24 -15.70
C ASN A 111 -10.06 11.20 -15.40
N THR A 112 -10.55 11.21 -14.16
CA THR A 112 -11.72 11.99 -13.73
C THR A 112 -11.43 12.92 -12.56
N ASP A 113 -10.16 13.07 -12.17
CA ASP A 113 -9.68 13.82 -11.00
C ASP A 113 -10.53 13.57 -9.74
N SER A 114 -10.92 12.31 -9.53
CA SER A 114 -11.90 11.92 -8.51
C SER A 114 -11.29 10.97 -7.49
N GLY A 115 -11.58 11.20 -6.21
CA GLY A 115 -11.22 10.29 -5.12
C GLY A 115 -12.44 9.54 -4.60
N TYR A 116 -12.30 8.25 -4.31
CA TYR A 116 -13.32 7.40 -3.71
C TYR A 116 -12.81 6.84 -2.39
N GLN A 117 -13.58 7.06 -1.31
CA GLN A 117 -13.19 6.69 0.04
C GLN A 117 -13.77 5.36 0.46
N TYR A 118 -12.96 4.58 1.17
CA TYR A 118 -13.29 3.25 1.68
C TYR A 118 -12.78 3.10 3.10
N ALA A 119 -13.55 2.43 3.96
CA ALA A 119 -13.02 1.87 5.21
C ALA A 119 -12.67 0.40 5.01
N PHE A 120 -11.51 0.01 5.54
CA PHE A 120 -11.00 -1.35 5.55
C PHE A 120 -10.88 -1.84 6.99
N SER A 121 -11.27 -3.09 7.23
CA SER A 121 -10.81 -3.82 8.42
C SER A 121 -9.32 -4.15 8.30
N LYS A 122 -8.75 -4.73 9.36
CA LYS A 122 -7.47 -5.47 9.26
C LYS A 122 -7.49 -6.38 8.03
N ALA A 123 -6.42 -6.32 7.23
CA ALA A 123 -6.28 -7.14 6.04
C ALA A 123 -6.29 -8.64 6.39
N ASN A 124 -7.23 -9.38 5.81
CA ASN A 124 -7.33 -10.83 5.96
C ASN A 124 -7.69 -11.50 4.61
N GLY A 125 -7.08 -11.03 3.53
CA GLY A 125 -7.37 -11.52 2.17
C GLY A 125 -8.83 -11.28 1.79
N THR A 126 -9.51 -12.28 1.22
CA THR A 126 -10.90 -12.14 0.77
C THR A 126 -11.88 -11.82 1.91
N ALA A 127 -11.54 -12.18 3.15
CA ALA A 127 -12.34 -11.87 4.33
C ALA A 127 -12.16 -10.42 4.84
N THR A 128 -11.29 -9.61 4.22
CA THR A 128 -11.17 -8.19 4.57
C THR A 128 -12.50 -7.50 4.29
N ALA A 129 -13.08 -6.87 5.32
CA ALA A 129 -14.27 -6.05 5.17
C ALA A 129 -13.87 -4.73 4.48
N ILE A 130 -14.67 -4.32 3.49
CA ILE A 130 -14.49 -3.05 2.78
C ILE A 130 -15.86 -2.37 2.71
N THR A 131 -15.94 -1.17 3.26
CA THR A 131 -17.13 -0.32 3.20
C THR A 131 -16.83 0.86 2.30
N SER A 132 -17.63 1.08 1.26
CA SER A 132 -17.51 2.25 0.39
C SER A 132 -18.27 3.43 1.00
N TYR A 133 -17.62 4.59 1.07
CA TYR A 133 -18.27 5.87 1.40
C TYR A 133 -18.53 6.74 0.17
N GLY A 134 -18.14 6.26 -1.01
CA GLY A 134 -18.38 6.96 -2.27
C GLY A 134 -17.34 8.03 -2.58
N LYS A 135 -17.71 8.94 -3.49
CA LYS A 135 -16.84 9.99 -4.00
C LYS A 135 -16.59 11.06 -2.93
N VAL A 136 -15.33 11.43 -2.72
CA VAL A 136 -14.96 12.56 -1.86
C VAL A 136 -15.30 13.87 -2.60
N PRO A 137 -15.96 14.85 -1.96
CA PRO A 137 -16.44 16.07 -2.61
C PRO A 137 -15.32 17.11 -2.85
N VAL A 138 -14.17 16.66 -3.36
CA VAL A 138 -13.04 17.50 -3.76
C VAL A 138 -12.40 16.95 -5.03
N THR A 139 -11.66 17.80 -5.75
CA THR A 139 -10.92 17.42 -6.96
C THR A 139 -9.51 16.95 -6.60
N PHE A 140 -9.05 15.88 -7.24
CA PHE A 140 -7.72 15.29 -7.10
C PHE A 140 -6.91 15.43 -8.39
N ASN A 141 -6.57 16.66 -8.77
CA ASN A 141 -5.89 16.99 -10.03
C ASN A 141 -4.36 16.84 -9.98
N GLY A 142 -3.81 16.20 -8.95
CA GLY A 142 -2.39 15.91 -8.83
C GLY A 142 -1.97 14.71 -9.68
N THR A 143 -0.80 14.78 -10.33
CA THR A 143 -0.25 13.65 -11.10
C THR A 143 0.37 12.56 -10.21
N VAL A 144 0.72 12.90 -8.97
CA VAL A 144 1.26 11.98 -7.97
C VAL A 144 0.58 12.26 -6.63
N HIS A 145 -0.03 11.21 -6.06
CA HIS A 145 -0.57 11.24 -4.72
C HIS A 145 0.13 10.16 -3.90
N ALA A 146 0.74 10.54 -2.79
CA ALA A 146 1.46 9.63 -1.91
C ALA A 146 1.06 9.89 -0.46
N SER A 147 0.80 8.81 0.28
CA SER A 147 0.70 8.86 1.73
C SER A 147 2.08 8.58 2.33
N ARG A 148 2.48 9.37 3.33
CA ARG A 148 3.60 9.01 4.19
C ARG A 148 3.02 8.37 5.43
N THR A 149 3.17 7.06 5.57
CA THR A 149 2.89 6.41 6.85
C THR A 149 4.04 6.74 7.80
N ASN A 150 3.73 7.49 8.85
CA ASN A 150 4.61 7.69 9.99
C ASN A 150 4.82 6.31 10.62
N ALA A 151 6.07 5.93 10.88
CA ALA A 151 6.38 4.68 11.56
C ALA A 151 5.79 4.72 12.96
N TRP A 152 4.61 4.15 13.12
CA TRP A 152 4.03 3.90 14.42
C TRP A 152 4.46 2.50 14.80
N LEU A 153 5.28 2.41 15.85
CA LEU A 153 5.48 1.17 16.57
C LEU A 153 4.09 0.77 17.07
N ASP A 154 3.55 -0.31 16.53
CA ASP A 154 2.38 -1.00 17.06
C ASP A 154 2.72 -1.46 18.49
N GLY A 155 2.65 -0.53 19.43
CA GLY A 155 2.86 -0.71 20.84
C GLY A 155 1.53 -1.00 21.50
N GLU A 156 1.02 -2.20 21.26
CA GLU A 156 0.23 -2.99 22.22
C GLU A 156 0.68 -4.45 22.14
#